data_AF-A0A6L8Q2F3-F1
#
_entry.id   AF-A0A6L8Q2F3-F1
#
_cell.length_a   1.000
_cell.length_b   1.000
_cell.length_c   1.000
_cell.angle_alpha   90.00
_cell.angle_beta   90.00
_cell.angle_gamma   90.00
#
_symmetry.space_group_name_H-M   'P 1'
#
loop_
_entity.id
_entity.type
_entity.pdbx_description
1 polymer ?
#
loop_
_entity_poly.entity_id
_entity_poly.type
_entity_poly.pdbx_seq_one_letter_code
_entity_poly.pdbx_strand_id
1 'polypeptide(L)' 'MRFWEDGEGRLYTDEQLLRHIAHYGSLGAALAYGDIRLVSESPQLSRARPGERPRLADYLEEA' A
#
# COMPACT_ATOMS: atom_id res chain seq x y z
N MET A 1 -0.53 -3.13 5.68
CA MET A 1 0.80 -3.65 5.30
C MET A 1 0.62 -4.46 4.03
N ARG A 2 1.49 -4.33 3.03
CA ARG A 2 1.35 -5.06 1.76
C ARG A 2 2.46 -6.10 1.66
N PHE A 3 2.11 -7.24 1.07
CA PHE A 3 3.04 -8.33 0.80
C PHE A 3 3.17 -8.51 -0.70
N TRP A 4 4.41 -8.65 -1.13
CA TRP A 4 4.85 -8.75 -2.51
C TRP A 4 5.60 -10.07 -2.70
N GLU A 5 5.50 -10.71 -3.85
CA GLU A 5 6.14 -11.99 -4.17
C GLU A 5 6.93 -11.86 -5.46
N ASP A 6 8.15 -12.39 -5.49
CA ASP A 6 8.94 -12.49 -6.72
C ASP A 6 8.65 -13.78 -7.51
N GLY A 7 9.23 -13.89 -8.70
CA GLY A 7 9.12 -15.10 -9.53
C GLY A 7 9.71 -16.37 -8.91
N GLU A 8 10.46 -16.28 -7.80
CA GLU A 8 10.97 -17.43 -7.04
C GLU A 8 10.05 -17.81 -5.85
N GLY A 9 8.94 -17.09 -5.63
CA GLY A 9 8.02 -17.34 -4.51
C GLY A 9 8.50 -16.75 -3.18
N ARG A 10 9.44 -15.81 -3.19
CA ARG A 10 9.89 -15.12 -1.96
C ARG A 10 8.98 -13.96 -1.65
N LEU A 11 8.55 -13.88 -0.40
CA LEU A 11 7.69 -12.81 0.10
C LEU A 11 8.52 -11.64 0.64
N TYR A 12 8.14 -10.44 0.22
CA TYR A 12 8.69 -9.17 0.65
C TYR A 12 7.59 -8.30 1.28
N THR A 13 7.94 -7.63 2.36
CA THR A 13 7.18 -6.49 2.90
C THR A 13 7.47 -5.22 2.11
N ASP A 14 6.64 -4.18 2.24
CA ASP A 14 6.86 -2.87 1.58
C ASP A 14 8.29 -2.33 1.76
N GLU A 15 8.84 -2.40 2.98
CA GLU A 15 10.20 -1.92 3.25
C GLU A 15 11.27 -2.79 2.60
N GLN A 16 11.09 -4.11 2.61
CA GLN A 16 12.05 -5.04 1.99
C GLN A 16 12.04 -4.89 0.47
N LEU A 17 10.86 -4.67 -0.13
CA LEU A 17 10.74 -4.39 -1.56
C LEU A 17 11.48 -3.11 -1.94
N LEU A 18 11.30 -2.03 -1.17
CA LEU A 18 12.01 -0.77 -1.42
C LEU A 18 13.53 -0.91 -1.33
N ARG A 19 14.02 -1.64 -0.32
CA ARG A 19 15.46 -1.94 -0.20
C ARG A 19 15.97 -2.81 -1.34
N HIS A 20 15.17 -3.77 -1.78
CA HIS A 20 15.50 -4.65 -2.90
C HIS A 20 15.60 -3.87 -4.21
N ILE A 21 14.64 -2.98 -4.51
CA ILE A 21 14.69 -2.10 -5.68
C ILE A 21 15.89 -1.15 -5.62
N ALA A 22 16.17 -0.58 -4.44
CA ALA A 22 17.32 0.29 -4.23
C ALA A 22 18.66 -0.42 -4.46
N HIS A 23 18.76 -1.71 -4.12
CA HIS A 23 19.96 -2.52 -4.36
C HIS A 23 20.32 -2.61 -5.85
N TYR A 24 19.32 -2.76 -6.73
CA TYR A 24 19.52 -2.82 -8.18
C TYR A 24 19.62 -1.45 -8.85
N GLY A 25 19.44 -0.35 -8.10
CA GLY A 25 19.59 1.02 -8.58
C GLY A 25 18.46 1.51 -9.51
N SER A 26 17.57 0.64 -9.97
CA SER A 26 16.37 1.03 -10.71
C SER A 26 15.26 -0.02 -10.61
N LEU A 27 14.00 0.43 -10.71
CA LEU A 27 12.83 -0.46 -10.73
C LEU A 27 12.87 -1.43 -11.92
N GLY A 28 13.33 -0.97 -13.09
CA GLY A 28 13.46 -1.82 -14.27
C GLY A 28 14.47 -2.95 -14.10
N ALA A 29 15.60 -2.69 -13.45
CA ALA A 29 16.60 -3.72 -13.14
C ALA A 29 16.08 -4.73 -12.11
N ALA A 30 15.32 -4.27 -11.10
CA ALA A 30 14.66 -5.16 -10.16
C ALA A 30 13.59 -6.06 -10.83
N LEU A 31 12.79 -5.51 -11.75
CA LEU A 31 11.80 -6.28 -12.51
C LEU A 31 12.44 -7.31 -13.46
N ALA A 32 13.60 -7.00 -14.03
CA ALA A 32 14.34 -7.95 -14.85
C ALA A 32 14.91 -9.12 -14.05
N TYR A 33 15.17 -8.94 -12.76
CA TYR A 33 15.65 -9.99 -11.86
C TYR A 33 14.53 -10.94 -11.42
N GLY A 34 13.30 -10.47 -11.40
CA GLY A 34 12.11 -11.26 -11.13
C GLY A 34 10.87 -10.38 -11.15
N ASP A 35 9.79 -10.85 -11.77
CA ASP A 35 8.54 -10.10 -11.81
C ASP A 35 7.91 -10.12 -10.41
N ILE A 36 7.81 -8.95 -9.77
CA ILE A 36 7.30 -8.83 -8.40
C ILE A 36 5.81 -8.52 -8.45
N ARG A 37 5.00 -9.38 -7.83
CA ARG A 37 3.54 -9.31 -7.83
C ARG A 37 3.03 -9.03 -6.42
N LEU A 38 1.95 -8.27 -6.31
CA LEU A 38 1.27 -8.05 -5.04
C LEU A 38 0.47 -9.30 -4.67
N VAL A 39 0.75 -9.90 -3.51
CA VAL A 39 0.06 -11.13 -3.03
C VAL A 39 -1.04 -10.80 -2.03
N SER A 40 -0.84 -9.82 -1.18
CA SER A 40 -1.83 -9.49 -0.15
C SER A 40 -1.76 -8.02 0.22
N GLU A 41 -2.91 -7.36 0.08
CA GLU A 41 -3.18 -6.11 0.77
C GLU A 41 -3.84 -6.45 2.09
N SER A 42 -3.16 -6.20 3.23
CA SER A 42 -3.95 -6.00 4.45
C SER A 42 -4.93 -4.88 4.16
N PRO A 43 -6.21 -4.98 4.55
CA PRO A 43 -7.15 -3.88 4.40
C PRO A 43 -6.48 -2.66 5.00
N GLN A 44 -6.13 -1.71 4.14
CA GLN A 44 -5.66 -0.43 4.60
C GLN A 44 -6.83 0.06 5.44
N LEU A 45 -6.60 0.26 6.74
CA LEU A 45 -7.47 1.09 7.56
C LEU A 45 -7.61 2.38 6.76
N SER A 46 -8.71 2.49 6.01
CA SER A 46 -9.03 3.65 5.21
C SER A 46 -8.81 4.81 6.15
N ARG A 47 -7.77 5.59 5.90
CA ARG A 47 -7.51 6.81 6.63
C ARG A 47 -8.75 7.64 6.39
N ALA A 48 -9.69 7.58 7.33
CA ALA A 48 -10.86 8.43 7.33
C ALA A 48 -10.32 9.84 7.15
N ARG A 49 -10.70 10.48 6.05
CA ARG A 49 -10.26 11.85 5.76
C ARG A 49 -10.60 12.66 7.01
N PRO A 50 -9.63 13.31 7.68
CA PRO A 50 -9.93 14.16 8.82
C PRO A 50 -10.60 15.42 8.27
N GLY A 51 -11.90 15.34 8.02
CA GLY A 51 -12.64 16.38 7.31
C GLY A 51 -14.15 16.26 7.39
N GLU A 52 -14.70 15.07 7.64
CA GLU A 52 -16.14 14.91 7.81
C GLU A 52 -16.51 15.05 9.29
N ARG A 53 -16.31 16.28 9.81
CA ARG A 53 -17.03 16.70 11.01
C ARG A 53 -18.49 16.97 10.58
N PRO A 54 -19.49 16.32 11.20
CA PRO A 54 -20.89 16.64 10.92
C PRO A 54 -21.12 18.13 11.17
N ARG A 55 -21.75 18.81 10.21
CA ARG A 55 -22.02 20.25 10.30
C ARG A 55 -23.22 20.45 11.22
N LEU A 56 -23.25 21.56 11.97
CA LEU A 56 -24.38 21.90 12.86
C LEU A 56 -25.74 21.92 12.12
N ALA A 57 -25.73 22.11 10.80
CA ALA A 57 -26.91 22.04 9.95
C ALA A 57 -27.62 20.67 9.98
N ASP A 58 -26.88 19.56 10.10
CA ASP A 58 -27.46 18.21 10.23
C ASP A 58 -28.32 18.05 11.49
N TYR A 59 -28.05 18.83 12.54
CA TYR A 59 -28.83 18.79 13.78
C TYR A 59 -30.02 19.76 13.78
N LEU A 60 -30.12 20.66 12.79
CA LEU A 60 -31.20 21.64 12.70
C LEU A 60 -32.37 21.16 11.83
N GLU A 61 -32.20 20.08 11.05
CA GLU A 61 -33.29 19.50 10.25
C GLU A 61 -34.19 18.51 11.05
N GLU A 62 -33.84 18.18 12.30
CA GLU A 62 -34.68 17.36 13.21
C GLU A 62 -35.30 18.20 14.35
N ALA A 63 -35.99 19.30 14.04
CA ALA A 63 -36.81 20.06 14.99
C ALA A 63 -38.16 20.47 14.41
#